data_AF-A0A2A7A9E6-F1
#
_entry.id   AF-A0A2A7A9E6-F1
#
_cell.length_a   1.000
_cell.length_b   1.000
_cell.length_c   1.000
_cell.angle_alpha   90.00
_cell.angle_beta   90.00
_cell.angle_gamma   90.00
#
_symmetry.space_group_name_H-M   'P 1'
#
loop_
_entity.id
_entity.type
_entity.pdbx_description
1 polymer ?
#
loop_
_entity_poly.entity_id
_entity_poly.type
_entity_poly.pdbx_seq_one_letter_code
_entity_poly.pdbx_strand_id
1 'polypeptide(L)'
;MKLFKKLAAVVLAAALALTMVGCGGNSYAMQNELLKISIDYMTDRGKTVTHTKKADDLAAALLAAAAQKEKEGTKAEELLKDPAVIKAAGIDPEKTPCRVNLINDVQFKSSGIIGEHLKMEWMASVTSPGRFVPIGTSRPGDNKVEIGAATHKIGDENYILILITYTPTTPSIT
;
A
#
# COMPACT_ATOMS: atom_id res chain seq x y z
N MET A 1 28.39 -15.73 20.10
CA MET A 1 27.70 -15.72 18.79
C MET A 1 26.68 -16.86 18.71
N LYS A 2 25.40 -16.64 19.07
CA LYS A 2 24.30 -17.59 18.75
C LYS A 2 22.87 -17.13 19.15
N LEU A 3 22.59 -15.83 19.30
CA LEU A 3 21.23 -15.37 19.65
C LEU A 3 20.54 -14.44 18.63
N PHE A 4 21.23 -13.95 17.61
CA PHE A 4 20.66 -12.98 16.66
C PHE A 4 20.00 -13.58 15.40
N LYS A 5 19.74 -14.89 15.35
CA LYS A 5 19.22 -15.57 14.14
C LYS A 5 17.74 -15.95 14.18
N LYS A 6 16.94 -15.48 15.14
CA LYS A 6 15.52 -15.85 15.25
C LYS A 6 14.49 -14.71 15.22
N LEU A 7 14.89 -13.47 14.95
CA LEU A 7 13.95 -12.33 14.89
C LEU A 7 13.23 -12.15 13.54
N ALA A 8 13.49 -12.99 12.54
CA ALA A 8 12.92 -12.83 11.20
C ALA A 8 11.48 -13.34 11.03
N ALA A 9 10.80 -13.79 12.10
CA ALA A 9 9.49 -14.42 11.96
C ALA A 9 8.56 -14.23 13.17
N VAL A 10 8.48 -13.03 13.76
CA VAL A 10 7.35 -12.64 14.64
C VAL A 10 7.12 -11.12 14.53
N VAL A 11 6.56 -10.66 13.41
CA VAL A 11 5.96 -9.30 13.33
C VAL A 11 4.62 -9.40 12.59
N LEU A 12 3.74 -10.31 13.01
CA LEU A 12 2.41 -10.42 12.37
C LEU A 12 1.23 -10.64 13.34
N ALA A 13 1.37 -10.32 14.63
CA ALA A 13 0.27 -10.60 15.57
C ALA A 13 -0.07 -9.47 16.56
N ALA A 14 0.39 -8.24 16.35
CA ALA A 14 0.12 -7.15 17.32
C ALA A 14 -0.38 -5.82 16.72
N ALA A 15 -0.85 -5.80 15.47
CA ALA A 15 -1.39 -4.57 14.86
C ALA A 15 -2.89 -4.60 14.53
N LEU A 16 -3.63 -5.66 14.90
CA LEU A 16 -5.05 -5.80 14.53
C LEU A 16 -6.06 -5.41 15.64
N ALA A 17 -5.67 -4.63 16.65
CA ALA A 17 -6.54 -4.35 17.80
C ALA A 17 -6.61 -2.86 18.22
N LEU A 18 -6.55 -1.92 17.26
CA LEU A 18 -7.06 -0.56 17.48
C LEU A 18 -7.85 -0.12 16.26
N THR A 19 -9.14 -0.47 16.22
CA THR A 19 -10.25 0.40 15.78
C THR A 19 -11.56 -0.37 15.88
N MET A 20 -11.99 -0.63 17.12
CA MET A 20 -13.42 -0.75 17.37
C MET A 20 -13.89 0.50 18.10
N VAL A 21 -14.74 1.24 17.41
CA VAL A 21 -15.74 2.18 17.95
C VAL A 21 -15.18 3.42 18.63
N GLY A 22 -14.86 4.43 17.81
CA GLY A 22 -14.82 5.82 18.20
C GLY A 22 -15.56 6.65 17.15
N CYS A 23 -16.65 7.31 17.56
CA CYS A 23 -17.35 8.30 16.74
C CYS A 23 -16.37 9.45 16.42
N GLY A 24 -15.76 9.43 15.22
CA GLY A 24 -14.86 10.49 14.74
C GLY A 24 -13.76 9.98 13.81
N GLY A 25 -13.89 10.23 12.50
CA GLY A 25 -12.78 10.16 11.53
C GLY A 25 -12.60 8.81 10.82
N ASN A 26 -13.17 8.71 9.63
CA ASN A 26 -13.40 7.49 8.85
C ASN A 26 -12.18 7.02 8.01
N SER A 27 -10.98 6.86 8.59
CA SER A 27 -9.76 6.51 7.83
C SER A 27 -9.87 5.16 7.10
N TYR A 28 -10.47 4.15 7.74
CA TYR A 28 -10.77 2.86 7.09
C TYR A 28 -11.75 2.99 5.91
N ALA A 29 -12.73 3.88 5.98
CA ALA A 29 -13.58 4.10 4.81
C ALA A 29 -12.84 4.84 3.70
N MET A 30 -11.95 5.80 4.03
CA MET A 30 -11.16 6.47 3.01
C MET A 30 -10.24 5.47 2.30
N GLN A 31 -9.53 4.65 3.06
CA GLN A 31 -8.72 3.56 2.51
C GLN A 31 -9.54 2.64 1.60
N ASN A 32 -10.72 2.19 2.05
CA ASN A 32 -11.57 1.30 1.27
C ASN A 32 -12.09 1.96 -0.02
N GLU A 33 -12.45 3.24 0.00
CA GLU A 33 -12.90 3.96 -1.21
C GLU A 33 -11.74 4.17 -2.19
N LEU A 34 -10.55 4.55 -1.73
CA LEU A 34 -9.35 4.68 -2.57
C LEU A 34 -8.94 3.33 -3.19
N LEU A 35 -9.06 2.24 -2.42
CA LEU A 35 -8.82 0.88 -2.88
C LEU A 35 -9.80 0.48 -4.00
N LYS A 36 -11.10 0.75 -3.82
CA LYS A 36 -12.14 0.48 -4.85
C LYS A 36 -11.91 1.30 -6.12
N ILE A 37 -11.62 2.60 -6.00
CA ILE A 37 -11.32 3.44 -7.18
C ILE A 37 -10.09 2.90 -7.94
N SER A 38 -9.08 2.43 -7.21
CA SER A 38 -7.90 1.80 -7.83
C SER A 38 -8.25 0.49 -8.53
N ILE A 39 -9.16 -0.31 -7.98
CA ILE A 39 -9.73 -1.51 -8.62
C ILE A 39 -10.48 -1.14 -9.90
N ASP A 40 -11.31 -0.10 -9.87
CA ASP A 40 -12.08 0.37 -11.02
C ASP A 40 -11.16 0.82 -12.16
N TYR A 41 -10.14 1.63 -11.86
CA TYR A 41 -9.14 2.07 -12.86
C TYR A 41 -8.39 0.90 -13.52
N MET A 42 -8.09 -0.15 -12.76
CA MET A 42 -7.42 -1.33 -13.31
C MET A 42 -8.38 -2.20 -14.12
N THR A 43 -9.61 -2.35 -13.67
CA THR A 43 -10.66 -3.13 -14.34
C THR A 43 -11.03 -2.49 -15.68
N ASP A 44 -11.16 -1.16 -15.74
CA ASP A 44 -11.35 -0.38 -16.97
C ASP A 44 -10.22 -0.60 -17.99
N ARG A 45 -9.00 -0.85 -17.50
CA ARG A 45 -7.83 -1.21 -18.33
C ARG A 45 -7.73 -2.70 -18.66
N GLY A 46 -8.80 -3.46 -18.47
CA GLY A 46 -8.90 -4.87 -18.81
C GLY A 46 -8.16 -5.82 -17.86
N LYS A 47 -7.86 -5.38 -16.63
CA LYS A 47 -7.26 -6.26 -15.60
C LYS A 47 -8.35 -6.97 -14.80
N THR A 48 -8.08 -8.21 -14.43
CA THR A 48 -8.84 -8.93 -13.41
C THR A 48 -8.16 -8.69 -12.06
N VAL A 49 -8.80 -7.89 -11.22
CA VAL A 49 -8.23 -7.47 -9.94
C VAL A 49 -8.88 -8.28 -8.82
N THR A 50 -8.07 -8.80 -7.90
CA THR A 50 -8.57 -9.47 -6.69
C THR A 50 -7.99 -8.78 -5.46
N HIS A 51 -8.85 -8.29 -4.56
CA HIS A 51 -8.40 -7.83 -3.25
C HIS A 51 -8.00 -9.05 -2.41
N THR A 52 -6.77 -9.10 -1.90
CA THR A 52 -6.28 -10.23 -1.10
C THR A 52 -5.69 -9.77 0.24
N LYS A 53 -5.91 -10.58 1.29
CA LYS A 53 -5.26 -10.37 2.59
C LYS A 53 -3.74 -10.38 2.47
N LYS A 54 -3.18 -11.19 1.57
CA LYS A 54 -1.73 -11.24 1.32
C LYS A 54 -1.20 -9.89 0.84
N ALA A 55 -1.92 -9.19 -0.05
CA ALA A 55 -1.53 -7.87 -0.50
C ALA A 55 -1.71 -6.81 0.60
N ASP A 56 -2.75 -6.91 1.45
CA ASP A 56 -2.90 -6.06 2.64
C ASP A 56 -1.72 -6.24 3.61
N ASP A 57 -1.35 -7.48 3.89
CA ASP A 57 -0.24 -7.83 4.80
C ASP A 57 1.10 -7.27 4.26
N LEU A 58 1.33 -7.34 2.94
CA LEU A 58 2.51 -6.73 2.29
C LEU A 58 2.50 -5.21 2.37
N ALA A 59 1.35 -4.56 2.16
CA ALA A 59 1.22 -3.11 2.29
C ALA A 59 1.52 -2.67 3.73
N ALA A 60 0.96 -3.38 4.72
CA ALA A 60 1.17 -3.11 6.14
C ALA A 60 2.65 -3.30 6.54
N ALA A 61 3.28 -4.40 6.09
CA ALA A 61 4.68 -4.66 6.36
C ALA A 61 5.61 -3.60 5.75
N LEU A 62 5.30 -3.13 4.54
CA LEU A 62 6.08 -2.10 3.87
C LEU A 62 5.99 -0.74 4.57
N LEU A 63 4.78 -0.33 4.97
CA LEU A 63 4.60 0.89 5.76
C LEU A 63 5.28 0.81 7.13
N ALA A 64 5.16 -0.32 7.84
CA ALA A 64 5.79 -0.50 9.14
C ALA A 64 7.32 -0.46 9.05
N ALA A 65 7.90 -1.09 8.02
CA ALA A 65 9.34 -1.04 7.77
C ALA A 65 9.83 0.37 7.43
N ALA A 66 9.05 1.14 6.66
CA ALA A 66 9.35 2.53 6.37
C ALA A 66 9.31 3.40 7.64
N ALA A 67 8.28 3.25 8.47
CA ALA A 67 8.17 3.97 9.74
C ALA A 67 9.34 3.68 10.70
N GLN A 68 9.82 2.43 10.76
CA GLN A 68 10.98 2.08 11.57
C GLN A 68 12.30 2.68 11.07
N LYS A 69 12.38 3.00 9.77
CA LYS A 69 13.58 3.58 9.15
C LYS A 69 13.51 5.11 9.04
N GLU A 70 12.37 5.70 9.37
CA GLU A 70 12.18 7.15 9.33
C GLU A 70 13.28 7.86 10.14
N LYS A 71 13.77 8.95 9.56
CA LYS A 71 14.74 9.86 10.14
C LYS A 71 14.34 11.25 9.71
N GLU A 72 14.49 12.21 10.60
CA GLU A 72 14.16 13.61 10.37
C GLU A 72 14.64 14.10 8.99
N GLY A 73 13.70 14.63 8.20
CA GLY A 73 13.95 15.15 6.84
C GLY A 73 13.88 14.12 5.71
N THR A 74 13.67 12.83 5.99
CA THR A 74 13.50 11.81 4.95
C THR A 74 12.06 11.79 4.45
N LYS A 75 11.85 11.83 3.13
CA LYS A 75 10.49 11.75 2.56
C LYS A 75 9.96 10.32 2.65
N ALA A 76 8.71 10.15 3.06
CA ALA A 76 8.09 8.83 3.20
C ALA A 76 8.12 8.01 1.89
N GLU A 77 7.90 8.65 0.74
CA GLU A 77 7.99 7.99 -0.58
C GLU A 77 9.40 7.46 -0.90
N GLU A 78 10.45 8.11 -0.40
CA GLU A 78 11.83 7.67 -0.60
C GLU A 78 12.15 6.44 0.26
N LEU A 79 11.59 6.36 1.46
CA LEU A 79 11.70 5.19 2.33
C LEU A 79 11.12 3.93 1.67
N LEU A 80 10.02 4.05 0.91
CA LEU A 80 9.42 2.91 0.21
C LEU A 80 10.30 2.33 -0.92
N LYS A 81 11.26 3.11 -1.42
CA LYS A 81 12.22 2.69 -2.45
C LYS A 81 13.50 2.12 -1.85
N ASP A 82 13.68 2.23 -0.54
CA ASP A 82 14.90 1.78 0.12
C ASP A 82 14.97 0.24 0.13
N PRO A 83 16.06 -0.36 -0.40
CA PRO A 83 16.19 -1.81 -0.47
C PRO A 83 16.09 -2.53 0.88
N ALA A 84 16.50 -1.90 1.98
CA ALA A 84 16.39 -2.49 3.31
C ALA A 84 14.93 -2.46 3.81
N VAL A 85 14.16 -1.43 3.48
CA VAL A 85 12.72 -1.34 3.79
C VAL A 85 11.95 -2.38 3.00
N ILE A 86 12.20 -2.46 1.69
CA ILE A 86 11.61 -3.47 0.79
C ILE A 86 11.90 -4.89 1.29
N LYS A 87 13.15 -5.17 1.65
CA LYS A 87 13.56 -6.47 2.19
C LYS A 87 12.93 -6.77 3.55
N ALA A 88 12.83 -5.78 4.44
CA ALA A 88 12.18 -5.93 5.75
C ALA A 88 10.68 -6.20 5.62
N ALA A 89 10.05 -5.67 4.58
CA ALA A 89 8.65 -5.95 4.22
C ALA A 89 8.42 -7.36 3.63
N GLY A 90 9.50 -8.13 3.40
CA GLY A 90 9.43 -9.44 2.78
C GLY A 90 9.18 -9.39 1.27
N ILE A 91 9.39 -8.25 0.63
CA ILE A 91 9.25 -8.10 -0.82
C ILE A 91 10.58 -8.47 -1.49
N ASP A 92 10.52 -9.42 -2.41
CA ASP A 92 11.60 -9.75 -3.32
C ASP A 92 11.28 -9.08 -4.68
N PRO A 93 12.00 -8.01 -5.09
CA PRO A 93 11.70 -7.29 -6.33
C PRO A 93 11.76 -8.14 -7.61
N GLU A 94 12.44 -9.28 -7.60
CA GLU A 94 12.54 -10.20 -8.73
C GLU A 94 11.38 -11.20 -8.75
N LYS A 95 10.96 -11.69 -7.58
CA LYS A 95 9.93 -12.75 -7.46
C LYS A 95 8.54 -12.23 -7.16
N THR A 96 8.44 -11.06 -6.55
CA THR A 96 7.19 -10.42 -6.13
C THR A 96 7.25 -8.94 -6.51
N PRO A 97 7.42 -8.63 -7.81
CA PRO A 97 7.38 -7.24 -8.26
C PRO A 97 6.01 -6.65 -7.94
N CYS A 98 6.00 -5.43 -7.43
CA CYS A 98 4.77 -4.73 -7.08
C CYS A 98 4.80 -3.29 -7.55
N ARG A 99 3.63 -2.65 -7.50
CA ARG A 99 3.48 -1.21 -7.62
C ARG A 99 2.81 -0.68 -6.38
N VAL A 100 3.25 0.48 -5.92
CA VAL A 100 2.77 1.09 -4.69
C VAL A 100 2.35 2.53 -4.93
N ASN A 101 1.33 2.97 -4.20
CA ASN A 101 0.87 4.35 -4.18
C ASN A 101 0.69 4.78 -2.73
N LEU A 102 1.57 5.67 -2.28
CA LEU A 102 1.55 6.21 -0.92
C LEU A 102 0.75 7.52 -0.94
N ILE A 103 -0.27 7.58 -0.10
CA ILE A 103 -1.27 8.65 -0.09
C ILE A 103 -1.33 9.21 1.33
N ASN A 104 -1.20 10.52 1.50
CA ASN A 104 -1.42 11.16 2.79
C ASN A 104 -2.90 10.98 3.20
N ASP A 105 -3.16 10.53 4.41
CA ASP A 105 -4.52 10.41 4.95
C ASP A 105 -5.03 11.79 5.37
N VAL A 106 -5.61 12.52 4.41
CA VAL A 106 -6.10 13.89 4.62
C VAL A 106 -7.50 13.89 5.22
N GLN A 107 -7.69 14.74 6.24
CA GLN A 107 -9.01 14.95 6.83
C GLN A 107 -9.69 16.18 6.22
N PHE A 108 -10.77 15.95 5.47
CA PHE A 108 -11.62 17.01 4.95
C PHE A 108 -12.47 17.62 6.07
N LYS A 109 -12.35 18.94 6.27
CA LYS A 109 -13.15 19.70 7.25
C LYS A 109 -14.44 20.27 6.66
N SER A 110 -14.49 20.42 5.34
CA SER A 110 -15.68 20.87 4.61
C SER A 110 -16.77 19.79 4.61
N SER A 111 -18.03 20.21 4.54
CA SER A 111 -19.20 19.32 4.52
C SER A 111 -20.20 19.73 3.43
N GLY A 112 -21.26 18.95 3.25
CA GLY A 112 -22.25 19.16 2.21
C GLY A 112 -21.70 18.92 0.80
N ILE A 113 -22.40 19.42 -0.21
CA ILE A 113 -22.10 19.14 -1.63
C ILE A 113 -20.67 19.54 -2.00
N ILE A 114 -20.20 20.70 -1.54
CA ILE A 114 -18.84 21.19 -1.84
C ILE A 114 -17.78 20.32 -1.17
N GLY A 115 -18.01 19.88 0.08
CA GLY A 115 -17.08 18.99 0.79
C GLY A 115 -16.94 17.63 0.11
N GLU A 116 -18.07 17.01 -0.27
CA GLU A 116 -18.07 15.74 -1.00
C GLU A 116 -17.44 15.87 -2.39
N HIS A 117 -17.66 16.99 -3.09
CA HIS A 117 -17.02 17.24 -4.38
C HIS A 117 -15.50 17.32 -4.27
N LEU A 118 -14.97 18.11 -3.33
CA LEU A 118 -13.53 18.21 -3.08
C LEU A 118 -12.91 16.85 -2.71
N LYS A 119 -13.63 16.05 -1.92
CA LYS A 119 -13.20 14.69 -1.58
C LYS A 119 -13.14 13.80 -2.82
N MET A 120 -14.16 13.83 -3.68
CA MET A 120 -14.17 13.06 -4.94
C MET A 120 -13.02 13.47 -5.87
N GLU A 121 -12.80 14.76 -6.09
CA GLU A 121 -11.71 15.27 -6.92
C GLU A 121 -10.34 14.84 -6.38
N TRP A 122 -10.15 14.95 -5.07
CA TRP A 122 -8.92 14.52 -4.42
C TRP A 122 -8.70 13.01 -4.56
N MET A 123 -9.73 12.19 -4.27
CA MET A 123 -9.64 10.73 -4.40
C MET A 123 -9.25 10.32 -5.81
N ALA A 124 -9.84 10.93 -6.84
CA ALA A 124 -9.48 10.68 -8.25
C ALA A 124 -8.02 11.09 -8.55
N SER A 125 -7.57 12.23 -8.03
CA SER A 125 -6.20 12.73 -8.23
C SER A 125 -5.13 11.83 -7.60
N VAL A 126 -5.39 11.31 -6.40
CA VAL A 126 -4.42 10.47 -5.66
C VAL A 126 -4.45 9.01 -6.10
N THR A 127 -5.54 8.51 -6.68
CA THR A 127 -5.64 7.12 -7.19
C THR A 127 -5.35 6.99 -8.69
N SER A 128 -5.08 8.10 -9.38
CA SER A 128 -4.71 8.08 -10.79
C SER A 128 -3.59 7.07 -11.06
N PRO A 129 -3.67 6.25 -12.13
CA PRO A 129 -2.69 5.21 -12.41
C PRO A 129 -1.23 5.68 -12.52
N GLY A 130 -1.01 6.97 -12.83
CA GLY A 130 0.33 7.57 -12.85
C GLY A 130 0.98 7.77 -11.48
N ARG A 131 0.23 7.63 -10.38
CA ARG A 131 0.72 7.74 -9.00
C ARG A 131 1.42 6.48 -8.52
N PHE A 132 1.19 5.34 -9.19
CA PHE A 132 1.76 4.06 -8.80
C PHE A 132 3.22 3.92 -9.23
N VAL A 133 4.11 3.80 -8.24
CA VAL A 133 5.55 3.64 -8.42
C VAL A 133 5.91 2.16 -8.39
N PRO A 134 6.74 1.65 -9.33
CA PRO A 134 7.17 0.27 -9.33
C PRO A 134 8.25 -0.03 -8.27
N ILE A 135 8.15 -1.21 -7.67
CA ILE A 135 9.20 -1.87 -6.90
C ILE A 135 9.57 -3.16 -7.65
N GLY A 136 10.81 -3.23 -8.13
CA GLY A 136 11.26 -4.29 -9.03
C GLY A 136 10.83 -4.10 -10.48
N THR A 137 11.29 -5.01 -11.33
CA THR A 137 10.99 -4.96 -12.77
C THR A 137 9.77 -5.82 -13.06
N SER A 138 8.59 -5.21 -13.09
CA SER A 138 7.36 -5.91 -13.45
C SER A 138 7.28 -6.13 -14.98
N ARG A 139 7.20 -7.38 -15.40
CA ARG A 139 6.73 -7.79 -16.74
C ARG A 139 5.46 -8.62 -16.56
N PRO A 140 4.29 -7.97 -16.41
CA PRO A 140 3.05 -8.71 -16.21
C PRO A 140 2.69 -9.40 -17.52
N GLY A 141 2.91 -10.71 -17.59
CA GLY A 141 2.45 -11.52 -18.73
C GLY A 141 0.95 -11.79 -18.67
N ASP A 142 0.35 -11.73 -17.48
CA ASP A 142 -1.09 -11.93 -17.26
C ASP A 142 -1.84 -10.64 -16.91
N ASN A 143 -3.14 -10.64 -17.19
CA ASN A 143 -4.06 -9.56 -16.80
C ASN A 143 -4.58 -9.68 -15.37
N LYS A 144 -4.14 -10.70 -14.61
CA LYS A 144 -4.55 -10.92 -13.22
C LYS A 144 -3.60 -10.23 -12.25
N VAL A 145 -4.15 -9.47 -11.31
CA VAL A 145 -3.38 -8.78 -10.27
C VAL A 145 -4.06 -8.93 -8.91
N GLU A 146 -3.25 -9.00 -7.86
CA GLU A 146 -3.76 -8.87 -6.49
C GLU A 146 -3.51 -7.46 -5.99
N ILE A 147 -4.50 -6.86 -5.32
CA ILE A 147 -4.38 -5.54 -4.71
C ILE A 147 -4.66 -5.64 -3.22
N GLY A 148 -4.05 -4.76 -2.45
CA GLY A 148 -4.34 -4.58 -1.03
C GLY A 148 -4.00 -3.17 -0.58
N ALA A 149 -4.40 -2.84 0.64
CA ALA A 149 -4.09 -1.56 1.24
C ALA A 149 -3.82 -1.67 2.74
N ALA A 150 -3.08 -0.71 3.26
CA ALA A 150 -2.86 -0.56 4.69
C ALA A 150 -2.75 0.92 5.08
N THR A 151 -2.95 1.20 6.36
CA THR A 151 -2.68 2.50 6.96
C THR A 151 -1.58 2.40 8.00
N HIS A 152 -0.74 3.42 8.08
CA HIS A 152 0.28 3.53 9.11
C HIS A 152 0.76 4.97 9.26
N LYS A 153 1.30 5.28 10.43
CA LYS A 153 1.96 6.55 10.69
C LYS A 153 3.45 6.46 10.34
N ILE A 154 3.98 7.44 9.61
CA ILE A 154 5.42 7.62 9.38
C ILE A 154 5.76 9.03 9.87
N GLY A 155 6.63 9.14 10.88
CA GLY A 155 6.82 10.39 11.61
C GLY A 155 5.50 10.81 12.29
N ASP A 156 5.04 12.03 12.02
CA ASP A 156 3.77 12.56 12.55
C ASP A 156 2.58 12.43 11.59
N GLU A 157 2.81 11.99 10.35
CA GLU A 157 1.81 11.93 9.30
C GLU A 157 1.21 10.52 9.15
N ASN A 158 -0.11 10.44 8.96
CA ASN A 158 -0.80 9.21 8.64
C ASN A 158 -0.82 9.00 7.12
N TYR A 159 -0.51 7.78 6.70
CA TYR A 159 -0.49 7.40 5.30
C TYR A 159 -1.38 6.19 5.04
N ILE A 160 -1.97 6.18 3.85
CA ILE A 160 -2.60 5.03 3.21
C ILE A 160 -1.64 4.55 2.12
N LEU A 161 -1.34 3.26 2.09
CA LEU A 161 -0.59 2.62 1.01
C LEU A 161 -1.53 1.69 0.25
N ILE A 162 -1.61 1.87 -1.07
CA ILE A 162 -2.21 0.89 -1.97
C ILE A 162 -1.08 0.13 -2.65
N LEU A 163 -1.14 -1.19 -2.63
CA LEU A 163 -0.12 -2.08 -3.19
C LEU A 163 -0.76 -3.06 -4.17
N ILE A 164 -0.18 -3.15 -5.36
CA ILE A 164 -0.59 -4.08 -6.43
C ILE A 164 0.56 -5.05 -6.66
N THR A 165 0.30 -6.35 -6.53
CA THR A 165 1.24 -7.40 -6.92
C THR A 165 0.83 -8.03 -8.25
N TYR A 166 1.85 -8.43 -9.01
CA TYR A 166 1.66 -9.15 -10.25
C TYR A 166 2.01 -10.61 -10.03
N THR A 167 1.21 -11.51 -10.58
CA THR A 167 1.61 -12.91 -10.66
C THR A 167 2.75 -13.01 -11.67
N PRO A 168 3.96 -13.44 -11.28
CA PRO A 168 5.01 -13.69 -12.24
C PRO A 168 4.55 -14.84 -13.16
N THR A 169 4.54 -14.57 -14.46
CA THR A 169 4.31 -15.63 -15.44
C THR A 169 5.54 -16.54 -15.41
N THR A 170 5.34 -17.85 -15.20
CA THR A 170 6.41 -18.82 -15.41
C THR A 170 6.95 -18.61 -16.83
N PRO A 171 8.27 -18.37 -17.04
CA PRO A 171 8.79 -18.22 -18.38
C PRO A 171 8.40 -19.46 -19.19
N SER A 172 7.74 -19.26 -20.32
CA SER A 172 7.44 -20.31 -21.27
C SER A 172 8.76 -21.01 -21.61
N ILE A 173 8.93 -22.24 -21.14
CA ILE A 173 10.04 -23.09 -21.55
C ILE A 173 9.83 -23.29 -23.05
N THR A 174 10.64 -22.61 -23.87
CA THR A 174 10.62 -22.75 -25.33
C THR A 174 11.70 -23.73 -25.73
#